data_AF-A0A6F8YCB9-F1
#
_entry.id   AF-A0A6F8YCB9-F1
#
_cell.length_a   1.000
_cell.length_b   1.000
_cell.length_c   1.000
_cell.angle_alpha   90.00
_cell.angle_beta   90.00
_cell.angle_gamma   90.00
#
_symmetry.space_group_name_H-M   'P 1'
#
loop_
_entity.id
_entity.type
_entity.pdbx_description
1 polymer ?
#
loop_
_entity_poly.entity_id
_entity_poly.type
_entity_poly.pdbx_seq_one_letter_code
_entity_poly.pdbx_strand_id
1 'polypeptide(L)'
;MDLSTLADRIHDRAPSLPHPALEQAALAHAAFLDQLATERELLHRHVTVTVRDRRGPAYAQRRAAEAARALAACEVDAQVCDGPTAAATLAACLNPTSTPAHDASAGGDYQ
;
A
#
# COMPACT_ATOMS: atom_id res chain seq x y z
N MET A 1 4.61 1.91 -2.84
CA MET A 1 5.82 2.66 -3.27
C MET A 1 6.98 1.69 -3.24
N ASP A 2 7.81 1.64 -4.29
CA ASP A 2 8.97 0.73 -4.36
C ASP A 2 10.18 1.34 -3.62
N LEU A 3 10.78 0.57 -2.71
CA LEU A 3 11.89 1.00 -1.86
C LEU A 3 13.21 1.08 -2.64
N SER A 4 13.43 0.20 -3.62
CA SER A 4 14.63 0.24 -4.47
C SER A 4 14.63 1.50 -5.34
N THR A 5 13.50 1.81 -5.97
CA THR A 5 13.32 3.07 -6.72
C THR A 5 13.55 4.32 -5.83
N LEU A 6 13.21 4.26 -4.53
CA LEU A 6 13.49 5.37 -3.62
C LEU A 6 14.98 5.46 -3.25
N ALA A 7 15.65 4.33 -3.03
CA ALA A 7 17.08 4.25 -2.74
C ALA A 7 17.91 4.83 -3.90
N ASP A 8 17.57 4.48 -5.15
CA ASP A 8 18.22 5.01 -6.36
C ASP A 8 18.18 6.54 -6.41
N ARG A 9 17.00 7.14 -6.16
CA ARG A 9 16.85 8.60 -6.14
C ARG A 9 17.69 9.27 -5.06
N ILE A 10 17.83 8.63 -3.90
CA ILE A 10 18.66 9.15 -2.81
C ILE A 10 20.14 9.03 -3.16
N HIS A 11 20.55 7.91 -3.77
CA HIS A 11 21.91 7.69 -4.25
C HIS A 11 22.32 8.74 -5.29
N ASP A 12 21.46 9.00 -6.28
CA ASP A 12 21.70 9.99 -7.33
C ASP A 12 21.82 11.42 -6.78
N ARG A 13 21.10 11.73 -5.70
CA ARG A 13 21.06 13.09 -5.14
C ARG A 13 22.11 13.32 -4.05
N ALA A 14 22.60 12.27 -3.38
CA ALA A 14 23.55 12.38 -2.28
C ALA A 14 24.82 13.22 -2.61
N PRO A 15 25.45 13.09 -3.80
CA PRO A 15 26.64 13.88 -4.15
C PRO A 15 26.39 15.39 -4.27
N SER A 16 25.13 15.82 -4.36
CA SER A 16 24.75 17.23 -4.45
C SER A 16 24.52 17.90 -3.09
N LEU A 17 24.69 17.16 -1.98
CA LEU A 17 24.46 17.66 -0.64
C LEU A 17 25.59 18.61 -0.20
N PRO A 18 25.27 19.66 0.57
CA PRO A 18 26.21 20.74 0.88
C PRO A 18 27.29 20.35 1.91
N HIS A 19 27.21 19.17 2.53
CA HIS A 19 28.13 18.75 3.58
C HIS A 19 28.44 17.24 3.48
N PRO A 20 29.71 16.83 3.60
CA PRO A 20 30.11 15.42 3.41
C PRO A 20 29.42 14.46 4.40
N ALA A 21 29.18 14.88 5.63
CA ALA A 21 28.44 14.05 6.59
C ALA A 21 26.97 13.80 6.17
N LEU A 22 26.35 14.73 5.44
CA LEU A 22 24.98 14.55 4.92
C LEU A 22 24.97 13.61 3.72
N GLU A 23 25.96 13.70 2.83
CA GLU A 23 26.19 12.74 1.76
C GLU A 23 26.35 11.32 2.32
N GLN A 24 27.23 11.14 3.30
CA GLN A 24 27.45 9.86 3.96
C GLN A 24 26.18 9.31 4.62
N ALA A 25 25.41 10.16 5.31
CA ALA A 25 24.14 9.76 5.92
C ALA A 25 23.10 9.35 4.86
N ALA A 26 23.01 10.07 3.74
CA ALA A 26 22.10 9.75 2.64
C ALA A 26 22.47 8.42 1.95
N LEU A 27 23.76 8.18 1.71
CA LEU A 27 24.24 6.93 1.14
C LEU A 27 24.00 5.74 2.08
N ALA A 28 24.27 5.91 3.39
CA ALA A 28 23.96 4.88 4.38
C ALA A 28 22.45 4.58 4.46
N HIS A 29 21.62 5.60 4.31
CA HIS A 29 20.17 5.42 4.27
C HIS A 29 19.70 4.70 3.00
N ALA A 30 20.24 5.03 1.83
CA ALA A 30 19.95 4.32 0.59
C ALA A 30 20.32 2.83 0.68
N ALA A 31 21.51 2.51 1.21
CA ALA A 31 21.94 1.13 1.43
C ALA A 31 21.01 0.37 2.39
N PHE A 32 20.50 1.03 3.43
CA PHE A 32 19.50 0.43 4.33
C PHE A 32 18.18 0.14 3.60
N LEU A 33 17.72 1.04 2.73
CA LEU A 33 16.51 0.82 1.92
C LEU A 33 16.68 -0.33 0.93
N ASP A 34 17.84 -0.47 0.28
CA ASP A 34 18.16 -1.59 -0.60
C ASP A 34 18.19 -2.92 0.16
N GLN A 35 18.81 -2.93 1.34
CA GLN A 35 18.80 -4.09 2.22
C GLN A 35 17.37 -4.46 2.61
N LEU A 36 16.55 -3.48 3.02
CA LEU A 36 15.14 -3.71 3.32
C LEU A 36 14.36 -4.25 2.12
N ALA A 37 14.61 -3.74 0.92
CA ALA A 37 13.97 -4.20 -0.32
C ALA A 37 14.40 -5.62 -0.72
N THR A 38 15.61 -6.02 -0.34
CA THR A 38 16.14 -7.37 -0.61
C THR A 38 15.66 -8.40 0.41
N GLU A 39 15.69 -8.04 1.70
CA GLU A 39 15.26 -8.92 2.80
C GLU A 39 13.75 -9.08 2.85
N ARG A 40 13.03 -7.99 2.60
CA ARG A 40 11.61 -8.07 2.30
C ARG A 40 11.53 -8.34 0.82
N GLU A 41 11.59 -9.61 0.42
CA GLU A 41 10.79 -10.06 -0.72
C GLU A 41 9.38 -9.57 -0.39
N LEU A 42 9.03 -8.36 -0.84
CA LEU A 42 7.86 -7.62 -0.38
C LEU A 42 6.67 -8.39 -0.93
N LEU A 43 6.23 -9.39 -0.17
CA LEU A 43 4.94 -10.01 -0.32
C LEU A 43 3.95 -8.90 0.01
N HIS A 44 3.68 -8.05 -0.98
CA HIS A 44 2.54 -7.15 -0.99
C HIS A 44 1.31 -8.04 -0.98
N ARG A 45 0.95 -8.49 0.23
CA ARG A 45 -0.15 -9.41 0.43
C ARG A 45 -1.41 -8.60 0.52
N HIS A 46 -2.07 -8.43 -0.62
CA HIS A 46 -3.44 -7.94 -0.64
C HIS A 46 -4.34 -9.02 0.00
N VAL A 47 -5.10 -8.66 1.03
CA VAL A 47 -6.04 -9.57 1.70
C VAL A 47 -7.47 -9.07 1.50
N THR A 48 -8.26 -9.82 0.74
CA THR A 48 -9.70 -9.55 0.60
C THR A 48 -10.48 -10.29 1.70
N VAL A 49 -11.26 -9.57 2.50
CA VAL A 49 -12.11 -10.15 3.55
C VAL A 49 -13.57 -10.14 3.11
N THR A 50 -14.21 -11.31 3.08
CA THR A 50 -15.65 -11.41 2.81
C THR A 50 -16.46 -11.35 4.09
N VAL A 51 -17.36 -10.38 4.20
CA VAL A 51 -18.28 -10.25 5.34
C VAL A 51 -19.68 -10.73 4.96
N ARG A 52 -20.24 -11.65 5.76
CA ARG A 52 -21.59 -12.20 5.55
C ARG A 52 -22.42 -12.07 6.83
N ASP A 53 -23.71 -11.77 6.68
CA ASP A 53 -24.68 -11.75 7.78
C ASP A 53 -26.01 -12.37 7.33
N ARG A 54 -26.61 -13.21 8.19
CA ARG A 54 -27.87 -13.91 7.89
C ARG A 54 -29.09 -12.99 7.91
N ARG A 55 -28.97 -11.81 8.52
CA ARG A 55 -30.05 -10.82 8.65
C ARG A 55 -30.25 -9.98 7.39
N GLY A 56 -29.35 -10.09 6.41
CA GLY A 56 -29.45 -9.42 5.12
C GLY A 56 -28.29 -8.48 4.82
N PRO A 57 -28.28 -7.88 3.60
CA PRO A 57 -27.14 -7.15 3.06
C PRO A 57 -26.77 -5.90 3.88
N ALA A 58 -27.76 -5.17 4.42
CA ALA A 58 -27.50 -3.98 5.23
C ALA A 58 -26.70 -4.28 6.51
N TYR A 59 -26.94 -5.45 7.13
CA TYR A 59 -26.18 -5.87 8.31
C TYR A 59 -24.76 -6.29 7.96
N ALA A 60 -24.56 -6.96 6.83
CA ALA A 60 -23.24 -7.31 6.33
C ALA A 60 -22.41 -6.06 5.99
N GLN A 61 -23.03 -5.05 5.35
CA GLN A 61 -22.39 -3.77 5.05
C GLN A 61 -21.99 -3.03 6.33
N ARG A 62 -22.88 -2.94 7.32
CA ARG A 62 -22.56 -2.32 8.61
C ARG A 62 -21.37 -3.02 9.28
N ARG A 63 -21.37 -4.35 9.31
CA ARG A 63 -20.28 -5.14 9.89
C ARG A 63 -18.96 -4.95 9.13
N ALA A 64 -19.00 -4.82 7.79
CA ALA A 64 -17.81 -4.51 6.99
C ALA A 64 -17.23 -3.13 7.36
N ALA A 65 -18.08 -2.11 7.52
CA ALA A 65 -17.65 -0.78 7.95
C ALA A 65 -17.06 -0.77 9.38
N GLU A 66 -17.61 -1.57 10.29
CA GLU A 66 -17.05 -1.76 11.64
C GLU A 66 -15.68 -2.43 11.59
N ALA A 67 -15.51 -3.48 10.78
CA ALA A 67 -14.24 -4.16 10.59
C ALA A 67 -13.17 -3.23 10.01
N ALA A 68 -13.52 -2.44 8.98
CA ALA A 68 -12.61 -1.45 8.39
C ALA A 68 -12.14 -0.41 9.44
N ARG A 69 -13.04 0.10 10.28
CA ARG A 69 -12.67 1.02 11.38
C ARG A 69 -11.76 0.36 12.42
N ALA A 70 -12.02 -0.89 12.78
CA ALA A 70 -11.18 -1.62 13.73
C ALA A 70 -9.77 -1.86 13.17
N LEU A 71 -9.65 -2.17 11.87
CA LEU A 71 -8.38 -2.32 11.17
C LEU A 71 -7.62 -1.00 11.06
N ALA A 72 -8.31 0.09 10.76
CA ALA A 72 -7.71 1.42 10.72
C ALA A 72 -7.12 1.83 12.09
N ALA A 73 -7.76 1.43 13.20
CA ALA A 73 -7.21 1.64 14.54
C ALA A 73 -5.92 0.83 14.81
N CYS A 74 -5.64 -0.18 14.00
CA CYS A 74 -4.40 -0.96 14.00
C CYS A 74 -3.44 -0.52 12.87
N GLU A 75 -3.65 0.65 12.26
CA GLU A 75 -2.86 1.17 11.14
C GLU A 75 -2.88 0.27 9.89
N VAL A 76 -3.89 -0.60 9.78
CA VAL A 76 -4.14 -1.39 8.58
C VAL A 76 -5.09 -0.62 7.69
N ASP A 77 -4.61 -0.24 6.51
CA ASP A 77 -5.44 0.38 5.50
C ASP A 77 -6.44 -0.64 4.94
N ALA A 78 -7.73 -0.38 5.16
CA ALA A 78 -8.81 -1.28 4.82
C ALA A 78 -10.02 -0.49 4.33
N GLN A 79 -10.46 -0.79 3.11
CA GLN A 79 -11.61 -0.16 2.48
C GLN A 79 -12.75 -1.17 2.25
N VAL A 80 -13.98 -0.71 2.44
CA VAL A 80 -15.16 -1.49 2.07
C VAL A 80 -15.34 -1.39 0.56
N CYS A 81 -15.22 -2.51 -0.15
CA CYS A 81 -15.45 -2.56 -1.59
C CYS A 81 -16.95 -2.57 -1.90
N ASP A 82 -17.35 -1.79 -2.91
CA ASP A 82 -18.64 -1.97 -3.58
C ASP A 82 -18.58 -3.13 -4.59
N GLY A 83 -19.70 -3.43 -5.26
CA GLY A 83 -19.79 -4.54 -6.22
C GLY A 83 -18.74 -4.46 -7.34
N PRO A 84 -18.64 -3.33 -8.07
CA PRO A 84 -17.64 -3.15 -9.12
C PRO A 84 -16.20 -3.27 -8.62
N THR A 85 -15.86 -2.61 -7.51
CA THR A 85 -14.51 -2.65 -6.94
C THR A 85 -14.14 -4.06 -6.49
N ALA A 86 -15.05 -4.77 -5.84
CA ALA A 86 -14.82 -6.15 -5.42
C ALA A 86 -14.56 -7.08 -6.61
N ALA A 87 -15.32 -6.94 -7.70
CA ALA A 87 -15.12 -7.73 -8.91
C ALA A 87 -13.75 -7.45 -9.56
N ALA A 88 -13.36 -6.17 -9.65
CA ALA A 88 -12.06 -5.77 -10.20
C ALA A 88 -10.89 -6.30 -9.35
N THR A 89 -10.98 -6.18 -8.02
CA THR A 89 -9.96 -6.69 -7.08
C THR A 89 -9.81 -8.20 -7.21
N LEU A 90 -10.92 -8.96 -7.26
CA LEU A 90 -10.89 -10.41 -7.44
C LEU A 90 -10.28 -10.80 -8.79
N ALA A 91 -10.60 -10.08 -9.87
CA ALA A 91 -10.02 -10.32 -11.18
C ALA A 91 -8.51 -10.04 -11.19
N ALA A 92 -8.05 -8.98 -10.54
CA ALA A 92 -6.64 -8.68 -10.37
C ALA A 92 -5.91 -9.78 -9.58
N CYS A 93 -6.49 -10.28 -8.49
CA CYS A 93 -5.89 -11.38 -7.72
C CYS A 93 -5.66 -12.66 -8.55
N LEU A 94 -6.44 -12.86 -9.62
CA LEU A 94 -6.31 -14.01 -10.53
C LEU A 94 -5.37 -13.73 -11.72
N ASN A 95 -4.83 -12.52 -11.85
CA ASN A 95 -3.94 -12.14 -12.94
C ASN A 95 -2.49 -11.99 -12.43
N PRO A 96 -1.56 -12.88 -12.85
CA PRO A 96 -0.18 -12.87 -12.36
C PRO A 96 0.64 -11.66 -12.84
N THR A 97 0.19 -10.93 -13.86
CA THR A 97 0.84 -9.71 -14.35
C THR A 97 0.13 -8.44 -13.90
N SER A 98 -0.94 -8.55 -13.11
CA SER A 98 -1.62 -7.37 -12.58
C SER A 98 -0.74 -6.67 -11.52
N THR A 99 -0.62 -5.36 -11.63
CA THR A 99 -0.11 -4.55 -10.54
C THR A 99 -1.19 -4.46 -9.47
N PRO A 100 -0.90 -4.76 -8.18
CA PRO A 100 -1.87 -4.58 -7.11
C PRO A 100 -2.34 -3.13 -7.10
N ALA A 101 -3.65 -2.92 -7.23
CA ALA A 101 -4.23 -1.58 -7.17
C ALA A 101 -3.89 -0.97 -5.79
N HIS A 102 -2.95 -0.03 -5.76
CA HIS A 102 -2.84 0.92 -4.65
C HIS A 102 -3.85 2.02 -4.91
N ASP A 103 -4.72 2.24 -3.93
CA ASP A 103 -5.61 3.39 -3.76
C ASP A 103 -5.59 4.44 -4.87
N ALA A 104 -6.57 4.33 -5.78
CA ALA A 104 -7.03 5.45 -6.59
C ALA A 104 -7.99 6.31 -5.75
N SER A 105 -7.49 6.89 -4.65
CA SER A 105 -8.23 7.81 -3.77
C SER A 105 -7.54 9.18 -3.67
N ALA A 106 -6.81 9.59 -4.72
CA ALA A 106 -6.29 10.95 -4.89
C ALA A 106 -6.84 11.56 -6.18
N GLY A 107 -8.11 11.99 -6.13
CA GLY A 107 -8.79 12.65 -7.24
C GLY A 107 -10.13 13.24 -6.82
N GLY A 108 -10.18 13.81 -5.61
CA GLY A 108 -11.29 14.67 -5.20
C GLY A 108 -10.99 16.07 -5.68
N ASP A 109 -11.71 16.50 -6.71
CA ASP A 109 -11.72 17.85 -7.25
C ASP A 109 -11.79 18.90 -6.13
N TYR A 110 -10.78 19.75 -6.04
CA TYR A 110 -10.89 21.04 -5.36
C TYR A 110 -11.49 22.02 -6.37
N GLN A 111 -12.80 22.25 -6.27
CA GLN A 111 -13.47 23.45 -6.78
C GLN A 111 -14.07 24.22 -5.61
#